data_AF-A0A2T9WUP9-F1
#
_entry.id   AF-A0A2T9WUP9-F1
#
_cell.length_a   1.000
_cell.length_b   1.000
_cell.length_c   1.000
_cell.angle_alpha   90.00
_cell.angle_beta   90.00
_cell.angle_gamma   90.00
#
_symmetry.space_group_name_H-M   'P 1'
#
loop_
_entity.id
_entity.type
_entity.pdbx_description
1 polymer ?
#
loop_
_entity_poly.entity_id
_entity_poly.type
_entity_poly.pdbx_seq_one_letter_code
_entity_poly.pdbx_strand_id
1 'polypeptide(L)'
;MDADTLGELDPKFLLRALKMIPVYLEDIYREVVGDDLAEKFKKGIIEYGREIYEKYRTTLQEAYKKLPEQHARRLDKLLQEINNSYKNESTSSDPCSWMNIFKSIPVYYLMYSIANSIIRHTREDQIKKIPDILEYLSKPEVYKALLTTYILKSSIVIEKYKGQLSYDDLEQIKHLKESNDTQKYMEAMQKYVQKVIESISSAFQDASSYIENIIDGFFYMNEVYFDKKIELTLLSVLIESKLGDKSSKYS
;
A
#
# COMPACT_ATOMS: atom_id res chain seq x y z
N MET A 1 -20.51 -15.38 10.18
CA MET A 1 -19.75 -14.12 10.21
C MET A 1 -20.75 -13.06 9.80
N ASP A 2 -21.01 -12.11 10.68
CA ASP A 2 -22.20 -11.27 10.54
C ASP A 2 -21.90 -10.11 9.60
N ALA A 3 -22.90 -9.68 8.82
CA ALA A 3 -22.73 -8.72 7.72
C ALA A 3 -22.08 -7.39 8.17
N ASP A 4 -22.28 -7.00 9.43
CA ASP A 4 -21.73 -5.76 10.00
C ASP A 4 -20.21 -5.79 10.17
N THR A 5 -19.60 -6.92 10.54
CA THR A 5 -18.13 -7.04 10.69
C THR A 5 -17.42 -7.09 9.33
N LEU A 6 -18.12 -7.53 8.29
CA LEU A 6 -17.63 -7.52 6.90
C LEU A 6 -17.67 -6.11 6.31
N GLY A 7 -18.64 -5.28 6.71
CA GLY A 7 -18.75 -3.87 6.29
C GLY A 7 -17.54 -3.01 6.71
N GLU A 8 -16.92 -3.32 7.85
CA GLU A 8 -15.71 -2.64 8.35
C GLU A 8 -14.43 -2.99 7.57
N LEU A 9 -14.44 -4.10 6.82
CA LEU A 9 -13.31 -4.56 5.98
C LEU A 9 -13.46 -4.16 4.51
N ASP A 10 -14.40 -3.27 4.19
CA ASP A 10 -14.54 -2.67 2.85
C ASP A 10 -13.23 -1.95 2.47
N PRO A 11 -12.54 -2.35 1.38
CA PRO A 11 -11.29 -1.73 0.99
C PRO A 11 -11.43 -0.22 0.73
N LYS A 12 -12.63 0.28 0.34
CA LYS A 12 -12.86 1.73 0.23
C LYS A 12 -12.79 2.44 1.58
N PHE A 13 -13.36 1.84 2.63
CA PHE A 13 -13.27 2.36 3.99
C PHE A 13 -11.83 2.33 4.50
N LEU A 14 -11.12 1.22 4.32
CA LEU A 14 -9.72 1.09 4.75
C LEU A 14 -8.78 2.07 4.03
N LEU A 15 -8.97 2.28 2.72
CA LEU A 15 -8.23 3.30 1.97
C LEU A 15 -8.56 4.73 2.42
N ARG A 16 -9.75 4.97 2.98
CA ARG A 16 -10.09 6.25 3.63
C ARG A 16 -9.41 6.39 4.98
N ALA A 17 -9.36 5.34 5.79
CA ALA A 17 -8.66 5.34 7.06
C ALA A 17 -7.14 5.59 6.87
N LEU A 18 -6.53 4.96 5.87
CA LEU A 18 -5.12 5.17 5.52
C LEU A 18 -4.77 6.64 5.20
N LYS A 19 -5.74 7.46 4.77
CA LYS A 19 -5.54 8.90 4.51
C LYS A 19 -5.21 9.69 5.77
N MET A 20 -5.63 9.20 6.93
CA MET A 20 -5.43 9.88 8.21
C MET A 20 -3.96 9.85 8.65
N ILE A 21 -3.21 8.82 8.24
CA ILE A 21 -1.79 8.67 8.60
C ILE A 21 -0.94 9.85 8.10
N PRO A 22 -0.92 10.16 6.79
CA PRO A 22 -0.12 11.28 6.29
C PRO A 22 -0.62 12.65 6.78
N VAL A 23 -1.92 12.81 7.05
CA VAL A 23 -2.48 14.04 7.68
C VAL A 23 -1.89 14.23 9.07
N TYR A 24 -1.97 13.18 9.90
CA TYR A 24 -1.46 13.20 11.27
C TYR A 24 0.05 13.48 11.31
N LEU A 25 0.82 12.86 10.40
CA LEU A 25 2.26 13.12 10.31
C LEU A 25 2.56 14.56 9.85
N GLU A 26 1.81 15.09 8.87
CA GLU A 26 1.94 16.48 8.45
C GLU A 26 1.71 17.45 9.62
N ASP A 27 0.64 17.23 10.39
CA ASP A 27 0.28 18.07 11.53
C ASP A 27 1.37 18.03 12.62
N ILE A 28 1.87 16.85 12.98
CA ILE A 28 3.01 16.72 13.91
C ILE A 28 4.24 17.47 13.41
N TYR A 29 4.60 17.29 12.14
CA TYR A 29 5.81 17.92 11.60
C TYR A 29 5.70 19.43 11.57
N ARG A 30 4.51 19.96 11.24
CA ARG A 30 4.22 21.39 11.30
C ARG A 30 4.29 21.92 12.74
N GLU A 31 3.73 21.19 13.71
CA GLU A 31 3.70 21.62 15.10
C GLU A 31 5.08 21.59 15.76
N VAL A 32 5.84 20.50 15.58
CA VAL A 32 7.11 20.28 16.29
C VAL A 32 8.27 21.06 15.66
N VAL A 33 8.32 21.11 14.33
CA VAL A 33 9.45 21.70 13.59
C VAL A 33 9.02 22.92 12.78
N GLY A 34 7.92 22.79 12.02
CA GLY A 34 7.39 23.86 11.18
C GLY A 34 7.03 23.41 9.76
N ASP A 35 6.53 24.36 8.97
CA ASP A 35 6.02 24.11 7.62
C ASP A 35 7.05 23.53 6.65
N ASP A 36 8.33 23.83 6.84
CA ASP A 36 9.41 23.35 5.97
C ASP A 36 9.62 21.83 6.04
N LEU A 37 9.53 21.23 7.22
CA LEU A 37 9.58 19.77 7.35
C LEU A 37 8.32 19.12 6.75
N ALA A 38 7.14 19.70 7.02
CA ALA A 38 5.88 19.24 6.46
C ALA A 38 5.89 19.26 4.92
N GLU A 39 6.33 20.37 4.31
CA GLU A 39 6.44 20.49 2.86
C GLU A 39 7.49 19.56 2.27
N LYS A 40 8.61 19.33 2.96
CA LYS A 40 9.62 18.36 2.52
C LYS A 40 9.08 16.93 2.53
N PHE A 41 8.33 16.56 3.57
CA PHE A 41 7.64 15.28 3.65
C PHE A 41 6.65 15.10 2.48
N LYS A 42 5.80 16.11 2.21
CA LYS A 42 4.87 16.09 1.06
C LYS A 42 5.60 15.85 -0.27
N LYS A 43 6.68 16.59 -0.53
CA LYS A 43 7.48 16.44 -1.76
C LYS A 43 8.05 15.03 -1.89
N GLY A 44 8.58 14.48 -0.79
CA GLY A 44 9.11 13.13 -0.78
C GLY A 44 8.03 12.07 -1.07
N ILE A 45 6.82 12.21 -0.54
CA ILE A 45 5.69 11.32 -0.86
C ILE A 45 5.26 11.44 -2.34
N ILE A 46 5.27 12.65 -2.91
CA ILE A 46 4.97 12.86 -4.33
C ILE A 46 6.00 12.15 -5.21
N GLU A 47 7.29 12.33 -4.91
CA GLU A 47 8.38 11.71 -5.65
C GLU A 47 8.32 10.19 -5.56
N TYR A 48 8.22 9.66 -4.34
CA TYR A 48 8.07 8.24 -4.10
C TYR A 48 6.85 7.65 -4.84
N GLY A 49 5.69 8.29 -4.76
CA GLY A 49 4.49 7.83 -5.47
C GLY A 49 4.65 7.80 -7.00
N ARG A 50 5.40 8.75 -7.58
CA ARG A 50 5.74 8.73 -9.02
C ARG A 50 6.63 7.54 -9.37
N GLU A 51 7.64 7.24 -8.54
CA GLU A 51 8.51 6.07 -8.76
C GLU A 51 7.72 4.76 -8.76
N ILE A 52 6.76 4.61 -7.83
CA ILE A 52 5.92 3.41 -7.77
C ILE A 52 5.01 3.30 -8.98
N TYR A 53 4.43 4.42 -9.44
CA TYR A 53 3.64 4.43 -10.66
C TYR A 53 4.46 4.02 -11.89
N GLU A 54 5.68 4.54 -12.05
CA GLU A 54 6.54 4.16 -13.19
C GLU A 54 7.02 2.71 -13.11
N LYS A 55 7.27 2.17 -11.91
CA LYS A 55 7.53 0.73 -11.71
C LYS A 55 6.34 -0.10 -12.20
N TYR A 56 5.13 0.22 -11.74
CA TYR A 56 3.91 -0.43 -12.19
C TYR A 56 3.75 -0.37 -13.73
N ARG A 57 3.89 0.82 -14.32
CA ARG A 57 3.76 1.05 -15.75
C ARG A 57 4.75 0.21 -16.56
N THR A 58 6.01 0.17 -16.11
CA THR A 58 7.07 -0.61 -16.77
C THR A 58 6.76 -2.11 -16.73
N THR A 59 6.31 -2.61 -15.58
CA THR A 59 5.89 -4.01 -15.43
C THR A 59 4.68 -4.34 -16.31
N LEU A 60 3.70 -3.44 -16.43
CA LEU A 60 2.57 -3.65 -17.32
C LEU A 60 2.99 -3.74 -18.80
N GLN A 61 3.92 -2.88 -19.23
CA GLN A 61 4.49 -2.95 -20.59
C GLN A 61 5.23 -4.27 -20.81
N GLU A 62 5.90 -4.80 -19.79
CA GLU A 62 6.53 -6.12 -19.85
C GLU A 62 5.49 -7.25 -19.97
N ALA A 63 4.39 -7.17 -19.22
CA ALA A 63 3.28 -8.13 -19.33
C ALA A 63 2.73 -8.19 -20.76
N TYR A 64 2.52 -7.02 -21.39
CA TYR A 64 2.03 -6.93 -22.77
C TYR A 64 2.97 -7.55 -23.80
N LYS A 65 4.28 -7.59 -23.53
CA LYS A 65 5.26 -8.23 -24.41
C LYS A 65 5.33 -9.75 -24.23
N LYS A 66 4.99 -10.25 -23.04
CA LYS A 66 5.16 -11.67 -22.66
C LYS A 66 3.88 -12.49 -22.76
N LEU A 67 2.72 -11.85 -22.61
CA LEU A 67 1.43 -12.53 -22.61
C LEU A 67 0.83 -12.58 -24.02
N PRO A 68 0.14 -13.68 -24.37
CA PRO A 68 -0.80 -13.66 -25.48
C PRO A 68 -1.81 -12.51 -25.32
N GLU A 69 -2.18 -11.88 -26.43
CA GLU A 69 -2.99 -10.65 -26.45
C GLU A 69 -4.27 -10.77 -25.60
N GLN A 70 -4.96 -11.90 -25.68
CA GLN A 70 -6.18 -12.14 -24.91
C GLN A 70 -5.93 -12.13 -23.39
N HIS A 71 -4.80 -12.68 -22.93
CA HIS A 71 -4.44 -12.72 -21.51
C HIS A 71 -3.96 -11.36 -21.04
N ALA A 72 -3.20 -10.64 -21.87
CA ALA A 72 -2.83 -9.25 -21.62
C ALA A 72 -4.07 -8.35 -21.42
N ARG A 73 -5.09 -8.47 -22.27
CA ARG A 73 -6.36 -7.73 -22.13
C ARG A 73 -7.13 -8.10 -20.87
N ARG A 74 -7.14 -9.38 -20.47
CA ARG A 74 -7.77 -9.83 -19.21
C ARG A 74 -7.04 -9.26 -18.00
N LEU A 75 -5.71 -9.29 -18.00
CA LEU A 75 -4.90 -8.66 -16.95
C LEU A 75 -5.17 -7.16 -16.87
N ASP A 76 -5.16 -6.44 -17.98
CA ASP A 76 -5.48 -5.00 -18.01
C ASP A 76 -6.87 -4.72 -17.42
N LYS A 77 -7.89 -5.50 -17.81
CA LYS A 77 -9.24 -5.38 -17.24
C LYS A 77 -9.25 -5.57 -15.72
N LEU A 78 -8.61 -6.61 -15.21
CA LEU A 78 -8.48 -6.84 -13.75
C LEU A 78 -7.84 -5.62 -13.06
N LEU A 79 -6.72 -5.13 -13.59
CA LEU A 79 -6.00 -3.99 -12.98
C LEU A 79 -6.83 -2.70 -13.05
N GLN A 80 -7.61 -2.50 -14.10
CA GLN A 80 -8.57 -1.40 -14.22
C GLN A 80 -9.72 -1.53 -13.22
N GLU A 81 -10.27 -2.72 -12.99
CA GLU A 81 -11.31 -2.96 -11.97
C GLU A 81 -10.79 -2.64 -10.56
N ILE A 82 -9.55 -3.02 -10.24
CA ILE A 82 -8.89 -2.66 -8.98
C ILE A 82 -8.74 -1.14 -8.87
N ASN A 83 -8.24 -0.47 -9.91
CA ASN A 83 -8.06 0.98 -9.92
C ASN A 83 -9.40 1.74 -9.85
N ASN A 84 -10.45 1.25 -10.51
CA ASN A 84 -11.78 1.87 -10.51
C ASN A 84 -12.50 1.63 -9.18
N SER A 85 -12.29 0.49 -8.54
CA SER A 85 -12.77 0.23 -7.18
C SER A 85 -12.18 1.20 -6.16
N TYR A 86 -11.03 1.82 -6.47
CA TYR A 86 -10.45 2.93 -5.73
C TYR A 86 -11.01 4.31 -6.14
N LYS A 87 -11.24 4.56 -7.43
CA LYS A 87 -11.75 5.84 -7.96
C LYS A 87 -13.25 6.02 -7.67
N ASN A 88 -13.60 6.59 -6.52
CA ASN A 88 -14.91 7.21 -6.28
C ASN A 88 -14.83 8.74 -6.41
N GLU A 89 -15.53 9.30 -7.40
CA GLU A 89 -16.14 10.65 -7.48
C GLU A 89 -15.52 11.80 -6.66
N SER A 90 -14.31 12.24 -7.01
CA SER A 90 -13.94 13.64 -6.77
C SER A 90 -13.49 14.28 -8.07
N THR A 91 -14.47 14.77 -8.83
CA THR A 91 -14.33 15.82 -9.85
C THR A 91 -13.99 17.18 -9.24
N SER A 92 -13.44 17.25 -8.02
CA SER A 92 -13.08 18.51 -7.38
C SER A 92 -11.62 18.83 -7.68
N SER A 93 -11.44 19.78 -8.60
CA SER A 93 -10.27 20.64 -8.72
C SER A 93 -10.04 21.44 -7.42
N ASP A 94 -9.48 20.84 -6.37
CA ASP A 94 -8.90 21.55 -5.19
C ASP A 94 -7.99 20.64 -4.33
N PRO A 95 -7.13 21.17 -3.43
CA PRO A 95 -5.71 20.90 -3.37
C PRO A 95 -5.42 19.86 -2.29
N CYS A 96 -5.34 18.59 -2.72
CA CYS A 96 -4.55 17.59 -2.02
C CYS A 96 -4.06 16.53 -3.03
N SER A 97 -3.42 17.00 -4.11
CA SER A 97 -2.82 16.16 -5.15
C SER A 97 -1.89 15.11 -4.56
N TRP A 98 -1.13 15.46 -3.52
CA TRP A 98 -0.19 14.57 -2.86
C TRP A 98 -0.86 13.50 -1.97
N MET A 99 -1.97 13.81 -1.30
CA MET A 99 -2.74 12.82 -0.54
C MET A 99 -3.35 11.78 -1.47
N ASN A 100 -3.82 12.22 -2.64
CA ASN A 100 -4.31 11.31 -3.68
C ASN A 100 -3.18 10.45 -4.26
N ILE A 101 -1.96 11.00 -4.36
CA ILE A 101 -0.77 10.22 -4.67
C ILE A 101 -0.51 9.19 -3.56
N PHE A 102 -0.45 9.58 -2.28
CA PHE A 102 -0.21 8.64 -1.17
C PHE A 102 -1.18 7.46 -1.18
N LYS A 103 -2.48 7.73 -1.34
CA LYS A 103 -3.53 6.71 -1.41
C LYS A 103 -3.40 5.77 -2.61
N SER A 104 -2.83 6.27 -3.71
CA SER A 104 -2.62 5.48 -4.91
C SER A 104 -1.44 4.51 -4.79
N ILE A 105 -0.47 4.79 -3.90
CA ILE A 105 0.72 3.95 -3.69
C ILE A 105 0.34 2.48 -3.40
N PRO A 106 -0.49 2.15 -2.39
CA PRO A 106 -0.84 0.76 -2.12
C PRO A 106 -1.57 0.09 -3.29
N VAL A 107 -2.38 0.84 -4.05
CA VAL A 107 -3.10 0.35 -5.22
C VAL A 107 -2.12 0.01 -6.35
N TYR A 108 -1.17 0.89 -6.64
CA TYR A 108 -0.13 0.64 -7.66
C TYR A 108 0.80 -0.50 -7.28
N TYR A 109 1.16 -0.64 -6.01
CA TYR A 109 1.92 -1.81 -5.56
C TYR A 109 1.15 -3.11 -5.73
N LEU A 110 -0.13 -3.16 -5.34
CA LEU A 110 -0.95 -4.35 -5.55
C LEU A 110 -1.02 -4.72 -7.04
N MET A 111 -1.29 -3.74 -7.89
CA MET A 111 -1.36 -3.93 -9.33
C MET A 111 -0.02 -4.37 -9.93
N TYR A 112 1.09 -3.78 -9.47
CA TYR A 112 2.44 -4.22 -9.79
C TYR A 112 2.68 -5.68 -9.40
N SER A 113 2.34 -6.07 -8.16
CA SER A 113 2.53 -7.43 -7.66
C SER A 113 1.72 -8.47 -8.41
N ILE A 114 0.47 -8.17 -8.74
CA ILE A 114 -0.36 -9.04 -9.59
C ILE A 114 0.31 -9.21 -10.96
N ALA A 115 0.66 -8.12 -11.63
CA ALA A 115 1.28 -8.17 -12.95
C ALA A 115 2.62 -8.93 -12.92
N ASN A 116 3.46 -8.67 -11.93
CA ASN A 116 4.76 -9.32 -11.74
C ASN A 116 4.61 -10.83 -11.53
N SER A 117 3.64 -11.25 -10.69
CA SER A 117 3.34 -12.67 -10.47
C SER A 117 2.86 -13.36 -11.74
N ILE A 118 1.96 -12.73 -12.51
CA ILE A 118 1.51 -13.28 -13.80
C ILE A 118 2.68 -13.39 -14.79
N ILE A 119 3.55 -12.37 -14.86
CA ILE A 119 4.74 -12.37 -15.73
C ILE A 119 5.70 -13.51 -15.40
N ARG A 120 5.96 -13.81 -14.12
CA ARG A 120 6.88 -14.88 -13.72
C ARG A 120 6.46 -16.24 -14.31
N HIS A 121 5.16 -16.49 -14.39
CA HIS A 121 4.61 -17.76 -14.85
C HIS A 121 4.39 -17.84 -16.37
N THR A 122 4.84 -16.86 -17.16
CA THR A 122 4.77 -16.94 -18.63
C THR A 122 5.84 -17.83 -19.25
N ARG A 123 6.91 -18.16 -18.52
CA ARG A 123 8.07 -18.91 -19.04
C ARG A 123 8.05 -20.41 -18.69
N GLU A 124 7.07 -20.86 -17.92
CA GLU A 124 6.95 -22.23 -17.44
C GLU A 124 5.80 -22.98 -18.14
N ASP A 125 5.61 -24.26 -17.81
CA ASP A 125 4.45 -25.08 -18.21
C ASP A 125 3.10 -24.55 -17.66
N GLN A 126 3.17 -23.45 -16.92
CA GLN A 126 2.11 -22.79 -16.19
C GLN A 126 1.36 -21.72 -17.00
N ILE A 127 1.86 -21.33 -18.19
CA ILE A 127 1.18 -20.35 -19.05
C ILE A 127 -0.28 -20.74 -19.35
N LYS A 128 -0.57 -22.05 -19.41
CA LYS A 128 -1.91 -22.60 -19.61
C LYS A 128 -2.89 -22.34 -18.45
N LYS A 129 -2.38 -22.05 -17.24
CA LYS A 129 -3.18 -21.74 -16.03
C LYS A 129 -3.51 -20.25 -15.91
N ILE A 130 -2.75 -19.39 -16.60
CA ILE A 130 -2.96 -17.93 -16.58
C ILE A 130 -4.42 -17.54 -16.91
N PRO A 131 -5.12 -18.13 -17.90
CA PRO A 131 -6.48 -17.74 -18.23
C PRO A 131 -7.45 -17.93 -17.06
N ASP A 132 -7.38 -19.09 -16.40
CA ASP A 132 -8.25 -19.48 -15.29
C ASP A 132 -7.93 -18.65 -14.04
N ILE A 133 -6.65 -18.43 -13.77
CA ILE A 133 -6.19 -17.60 -12.65
C ILE A 133 -6.64 -16.15 -12.85
N LEU A 134 -6.45 -15.57 -14.03
CA LEU A 134 -6.92 -14.21 -14.33
C LEU A 134 -8.44 -14.11 -14.23
N GLU A 135 -9.18 -15.14 -14.64
CA GLU A 135 -10.63 -15.20 -14.51
C GLU A 135 -11.07 -15.23 -13.04
N TYR A 136 -10.43 -16.06 -12.22
CA TYR A 136 -10.68 -16.13 -10.79
C TYR A 136 -10.36 -14.81 -10.07
N LEU A 137 -9.17 -14.25 -10.34
CA LEU A 137 -8.74 -12.98 -9.76
C LEU A 137 -9.65 -11.81 -10.18
N SER A 138 -10.30 -11.89 -11.35
CA SER A 138 -11.22 -10.87 -11.86
C SER A 138 -12.59 -10.86 -11.16
N LYS A 139 -12.89 -11.85 -10.31
CA LYS A 139 -14.13 -11.86 -9.52
C LYS A 139 -14.11 -10.71 -8.50
N PRO A 140 -15.18 -9.89 -8.40
CA PRO A 140 -15.25 -8.76 -7.49
C PRO A 140 -14.89 -9.06 -6.04
N GLU A 141 -15.40 -10.17 -5.51
CA GLU A 141 -15.11 -10.65 -4.17
C GLU A 141 -13.63 -10.98 -3.97
N VAL A 142 -12.95 -11.50 -5.00
CA VAL A 142 -11.55 -11.91 -4.93
C VAL A 142 -10.61 -10.71 -4.97
N TYR A 143 -10.70 -9.84 -5.99
CA TYR A 143 -9.78 -8.70 -6.06
C TYR A 143 -10.00 -7.70 -4.93
N LYS A 144 -11.24 -7.56 -4.42
CA LYS A 144 -11.51 -6.73 -3.24
C LYS A 144 -10.87 -7.33 -2.00
N ALA A 145 -10.99 -8.64 -1.80
CA ALA A 145 -10.35 -9.32 -0.69
C ALA A 145 -8.82 -9.21 -0.75
N LEU A 146 -8.22 -9.30 -1.94
CA LEU A 146 -6.78 -9.05 -2.14
C LEU A 146 -6.38 -7.61 -1.78
N LEU A 147 -7.16 -6.62 -2.23
CA LEU A 147 -6.92 -5.22 -1.91
C LEU A 147 -7.03 -4.96 -0.41
N THR A 148 -8.08 -5.46 0.25
CA THR A 148 -8.24 -5.40 1.71
C THR A 148 -7.04 -6.05 2.41
N THR A 149 -6.67 -7.27 2.00
CA THR A 149 -5.53 -8.00 2.56
C THR A 149 -4.24 -7.20 2.48
N TYR A 150 -3.97 -6.61 1.30
CA TYR A 150 -2.80 -5.78 1.07
C TYR A 150 -2.77 -4.56 1.99
N ILE A 151 -3.90 -3.83 2.10
CA ILE A 151 -4.02 -2.65 2.94
C ILE A 151 -3.82 -2.99 4.42
N LEU A 152 -4.42 -4.07 4.91
CA LEU A 152 -4.29 -4.47 6.31
C LEU A 152 -2.86 -4.88 6.65
N LYS A 153 -2.20 -5.64 5.76
CA LYS A 153 -0.80 -6.04 5.95
C LYS A 153 0.12 -4.82 5.99
N SER A 154 -0.02 -3.90 5.04
CA SER A 154 0.77 -2.67 5.05
C SER A 154 0.49 -1.81 6.29
N SER A 155 -0.77 -1.70 6.72
CA SER A 155 -1.14 -0.92 7.92
C SER A 155 -0.51 -1.46 9.20
N ILE A 156 -0.54 -2.78 9.43
CA ILE A 156 0.11 -3.40 10.60
C ILE A 156 1.60 -3.07 10.65
N VAL A 157 2.25 -3.10 9.50
CA VAL A 157 3.69 -2.84 9.41
C VAL A 157 3.98 -1.34 9.60
N ILE A 158 3.18 -0.44 9.02
CA ILE A 158 3.27 1.01 9.26
C ILE A 158 3.12 1.34 10.75
N GLU A 159 2.14 0.76 11.45
CA GLU A 159 1.94 0.99 12.89
C GLU A 159 3.14 0.54 13.73
N LYS A 160 3.74 -0.61 13.39
CA LYS A 160 4.99 -1.07 14.03
C LYS A 160 6.15 -0.09 13.80
N TYR A 161 6.22 0.54 12.63
CA TYR A 161 7.26 1.51 12.28
C TYR A 161 7.01 2.91 12.85
N LYS A 162 5.76 3.32 13.10
CA LYS A 162 5.47 4.58 13.82
C LYS A 162 6.17 4.62 15.18
N GLY A 163 6.22 3.48 15.89
CA GLY A 163 6.95 3.36 17.15
C GLY A 163 8.48 3.48 17.04
N GLN A 164 9.04 3.48 15.82
CA GLN A 164 10.48 3.57 15.54
C GLN A 164 10.91 4.94 14.99
N LEU A 165 9.97 5.82 14.64
CA LEU A 165 10.27 7.23 14.39
C LEU A 165 10.61 7.87 15.73
N SER A 166 11.89 8.16 15.96
CA SER A 166 12.33 8.69 17.26
C SER A 166 11.93 10.16 17.38
N TYR A 167 11.24 10.47 18.48
CA TYR A 167 11.02 11.83 18.95
C TYR A 167 12.35 12.60 19.02
N ASP A 168 13.45 11.91 19.35
CA ASP A 168 14.81 12.44 19.39
C ASP A 168 15.28 13.00 18.04
N ASP A 169 14.94 12.37 16.90
CA ASP A 169 15.33 12.87 15.58
C ASP A 169 14.60 14.21 15.28
N LEU A 170 13.34 14.33 15.70
CA LEU A 170 12.55 15.56 15.54
C LEU A 170 13.03 16.69 16.45
N GLU A 171 13.32 16.40 17.72
CA GLU A 171 13.90 17.38 18.65
C GLU A 171 15.28 17.86 18.18
N GLN A 172 16.11 16.96 17.64
CA GLN A 172 17.40 17.36 17.07
C GLN A 172 17.21 18.33 15.90
N ILE A 173 16.26 18.06 14.99
CA ILE A 173 15.94 18.95 13.87
C ILE A 173 15.46 20.31 14.38
N LYS A 174 14.60 20.33 15.41
CA LYS A 174 14.13 21.57 16.04
C LYS A 174 15.28 22.38 16.64
N HIS A 175 16.18 21.76 17.38
CA HIS A 175 17.35 22.44 17.94
C HIS A 175 18.28 23.01 16.86
N LEU A 176 18.50 22.26 15.76
CA LEU A 176 19.30 22.74 14.63
C LEU A 176 18.66 23.97 13.94
N LYS A 177 17.32 24.03 13.92
CA LYS A 177 16.58 25.21 13.45
C LYS A 177 16.82 26.42 14.35
N GLU A 178 16.72 26.23 15.66
CA GLU A 178 16.94 27.27 16.67
C GLU A 178 18.38 27.80 16.68
N SER A 179 19.36 26.95 16.36
CA SER A 179 20.78 27.32 16.32
C SER A 179 21.20 28.05 15.03
N ASN A 180 20.28 28.31 14.10
CA ASN A 180 20.57 28.93 12.78
C ASN A 180 21.64 28.20 11.95
N ASP A 181 21.86 26.90 12.17
CA ASP A 181 22.76 26.09 11.33
C ASP A 181 21.97 25.54 10.13
N THR A 182 21.71 26.42 9.17
CA THR A 182 20.83 26.14 8.03
C THR A 182 21.25 24.90 7.25
N GLN A 183 22.55 24.66 7.08
CA GLN A 183 23.02 23.50 6.34
C GLN A 183 22.71 22.20 7.08
N LYS A 184 23.10 22.08 8.35
CA LYS A 184 22.83 20.87 9.14
C LYS A 184 21.33 20.65 9.34
N TYR A 185 20.57 21.72 9.50
CA TYR A 185 19.12 21.67 9.57
C TYR A 185 18.50 21.04 8.30
N MET A 186 18.89 21.52 7.12
CA MET A 186 18.39 21.00 5.84
C MET A 186 18.78 19.55 5.58
N GLU A 187 20.00 19.15 5.97
CA GLU A 187 20.51 17.77 5.90
C GLU A 187 19.73 16.85 6.84
N ALA A 188 19.53 17.26 8.10
CA ALA A 188 18.79 16.49 9.09
C ALA A 188 17.33 16.26 8.65
N MET A 189 16.66 17.30 8.15
CA MET A 189 15.31 17.16 7.58
C MET A 189 15.27 16.19 6.39
N GLN A 190 16.25 16.26 5.48
CA GLN A 190 16.30 15.33 4.33
C GLN A 190 16.42 13.89 4.82
N LYS A 191 17.35 13.63 5.74
CA LYS A 191 17.62 12.29 6.27
C LYS A 191 16.41 11.74 7.00
N TYR A 192 15.72 12.58 7.79
CA TYR A 192 14.51 12.19 8.49
C TYR A 192 13.37 11.84 7.53
N VAL A 193 13.07 12.70 6.56
CA VAL A 193 12.02 12.42 5.56
C VAL A 193 12.34 11.15 4.77
N GLN A 194 13.59 10.94 4.38
CA GLN A 194 14.02 9.72 3.69
C GLN A 194 13.75 8.46 4.55
N LYS A 195 14.12 8.48 5.83
CA LYS A 195 13.87 7.37 6.77
C LYS A 195 12.38 7.05 6.91
N VAL A 196 11.53 8.08 6.97
CA VAL A 196 10.07 7.91 7.02
C VAL A 196 9.56 7.24 5.74
N ILE A 197 10.01 7.70 4.57
CA ILE A 197 9.62 7.14 3.27
C ILE A 197 10.11 5.70 3.12
N GLU A 198 11.32 5.38 3.54
CA GLU A 198 11.87 4.01 3.54
C GLU A 198 11.06 3.06 4.41
N SER A 199 10.57 3.54 5.56
CA SER A 199 9.71 2.78 6.46
C SER A 199 8.35 2.49 5.81
N ILE A 200 7.74 3.51 5.19
CA ILE A 200 6.51 3.36 4.41
C ILE A 200 6.72 2.39 3.24
N SER A 201 7.85 2.51 2.56
CA SER A 201 8.20 1.67 1.42
C SER A 201 8.37 0.21 1.81
N SER A 202 9.06 -0.04 2.93
CA SER A 202 9.25 -1.38 3.46
C SER A 202 7.90 -2.04 3.80
N ALA A 203 6.98 -1.29 4.41
CA ALA A 203 5.64 -1.79 4.71
C ALA A 203 4.85 -2.20 3.46
N PHE A 204 4.92 -1.40 2.40
CA PHE A 204 4.28 -1.72 1.12
C PHE A 204 4.97 -2.86 0.37
N GLN A 205 6.30 -2.97 0.45
CA GLN A 205 7.05 -4.08 -0.13
C GLN A 205 6.73 -5.41 0.57
N ASP A 206 6.65 -5.41 1.91
CA ASP A 206 6.28 -6.62 2.66
C ASP A 206 4.88 -7.11 2.29
N ALA A 207 3.91 -6.19 2.20
CA ALA A 207 2.57 -6.52 1.73
C ALA A 207 2.57 -7.02 0.28
N SER A 208 3.42 -6.45 -0.58
CA SER A 208 3.59 -6.87 -1.98
C SER A 208 4.11 -8.30 -2.06
N SER A 209 5.21 -8.61 -1.37
CA SER A 209 5.77 -9.96 -1.30
C SER A 209 4.75 -10.98 -0.77
N TYR A 210 3.91 -10.58 0.19
CA TYR A 210 2.84 -11.45 0.68
C TYR A 210 1.79 -11.77 -0.41
N ILE A 211 1.31 -10.77 -1.15
CA ILE A 211 0.36 -10.97 -2.24
C ILE A 211 0.97 -11.80 -3.36
N GLU A 212 2.22 -11.50 -3.75
CA GLU A 212 2.95 -12.26 -4.75
C GLU A 212 3.05 -13.74 -4.37
N ASN A 213 3.42 -14.05 -3.12
CA ASN A 213 3.48 -15.43 -2.63
C ASN A 213 2.11 -16.14 -2.68
N ILE A 214 1.01 -15.43 -2.42
CA ILE A 214 -0.34 -16.00 -2.49
C ILE A 214 -0.72 -16.33 -3.95
N ILE A 215 -0.46 -15.40 -4.88
CA ILE A 215 -0.76 -15.59 -6.30
C ILE A 215 0.13 -16.68 -6.88
N ASP A 216 1.43 -16.66 -6.60
CA ASP A 216 2.37 -17.71 -7.00
C ASP A 216 1.90 -19.06 -6.45
N GLY A 217 1.49 -19.12 -5.18
CA GLY A 217 0.90 -20.32 -4.58
C GLY A 217 -0.35 -20.83 -5.32
N PHE A 218 -1.17 -19.94 -5.90
CA PHE A 218 -2.33 -20.33 -6.71
C PHE A 218 -1.94 -21.02 -8.02
N PHE A 219 -0.81 -20.64 -8.63
CA PHE A 219 -0.27 -21.35 -9.79
C PHE A 219 0.16 -22.78 -9.46
N TYR A 220 0.72 -23.03 -8.28
CA TYR A 220 1.19 -24.36 -7.87
C TYR A 220 0.10 -25.21 -7.22
N MET A 221 -0.89 -24.59 -6.58
CA MET A 221 -1.93 -25.25 -5.79
C MET A 221 -3.33 -25.06 -6.44
N ASN A 222 -4.38 -24.89 -5.64
CA ASN A 222 -5.76 -24.71 -6.09
C ASN A 222 -6.42 -23.49 -5.41
N GLU A 223 -7.63 -23.15 -5.86
CA GLU A 223 -8.44 -22.03 -5.33
C GLU A 223 -8.63 -22.10 -3.82
N VAL A 224 -8.88 -23.30 -3.27
CA VAL A 224 -9.10 -23.51 -1.83
C VAL A 224 -7.89 -23.08 -0.99
N TYR A 225 -6.67 -23.35 -1.46
CA TYR A 225 -5.46 -22.91 -0.77
C TYR A 225 -5.31 -21.39 -0.81
N PHE A 226 -5.60 -20.78 -1.96
CA PHE A 226 -5.55 -19.33 -2.14
C PHE A 226 -6.55 -18.62 -1.22
N ASP A 227 -7.81 -19.06 -1.21
CA ASP A 227 -8.87 -18.48 -0.37
C ASP A 227 -8.54 -18.60 1.11
N LYS A 228 -8.04 -19.76 1.55
CA LYS A 228 -7.64 -19.98 2.95
C LYS A 228 -6.54 -19.02 3.39
N LYS A 229 -5.58 -18.67 2.52
CA LYS A 229 -4.52 -17.71 2.84
C LYS A 229 -5.06 -16.29 3.00
N ILE A 230 -6.01 -15.90 2.17
CA ILE A 230 -6.73 -14.62 2.31
C ILE A 230 -7.52 -14.62 3.61
N GLU A 231 -8.33 -15.64 3.86
CA GLU A 231 -9.18 -15.77 5.05
C GLU A 231 -8.36 -15.71 6.35
N LEU A 232 -7.26 -16.47 6.44
CA LEU A 232 -6.38 -16.46 7.62
C LEU A 232 -5.79 -15.06 7.89
N THR A 233 -5.55 -14.27 6.84
CA THR A 233 -5.05 -12.90 7.01
C THR A 233 -6.12 -11.99 7.57
N LEU A 234 -7.33 -12.07 7.03
CA LEU A 234 -8.46 -11.29 7.51
C LEU A 234 -8.78 -11.64 8.97
N LEU A 235 -8.74 -12.93 9.31
CA LEU A 235 -8.92 -13.42 10.68
C LEU A 235 -7.81 -12.95 11.63
N SER A 236 -6.53 -13.01 11.23
CA SER A 236 -5.42 -12.60 12.11
C SER A 236 -5.50 -11.12 12.47
N VAL A 237 -5.86 -10.28 11.50
CA VAL A 237 -6.00 -8.83 11.70
C VAL A 237 -7.16 -8.53 12.65
N LEU A 238 -8.30 -9.22 12.50
CA LEU A 238 -9.47 -9.07 13.38
C LEU A 238 -9.20 -9.55 14.81
N ILE A 239 -8.37 -10.58 14.99
CA ILE A 239 -7.98 -11.07 16.31
C ILE A 239 -7.05 -10.06 16.98
N GLU A 240 -6.07 -9.53 16.27
CA GLU A 240 -5.14 -8.51 16.78
C GLU A 240 -5.89 -7.21 17.16
N SER A 241 -6.86 -6.76 16.36
CA SER A 241 -7.66 -5.56 16.67
C SER A 241 -8.53 -5.76 17.92
N LYS A 242 -9.17 -6.93 18.09
CA LYS A 242 -10.00 -7.24 19.27
C LYS A 242 -9.19 -7.47 20.55
N LEU A 243 -7.94 -7.91 20.44
CA LEU A 243 -7.06 -8.11 21.60
C LEU A 243 -6.44 -6.78 22.07
N GLY A 244 -6.08 -5.87 21.16
CA GLY A 244 -5.60 -4.52 21.50
C GLY A 244 -6.65 -3.67 22.22
N ASP A 245 -7.93 -3.85 21.88
CA ASP A 245 -9.05 -3.12 22.47
C ASP A 245 -9.38 -3.59 23.91
N LYS A 246 -8.95 -4.81 24.28
CA LYS A 246 -9.04 -5.30 25.66
C LYS A 246 -7.91 -4.79 26.55
N SER A 247 -6.72 -4.53 26.02
CA SER A 247 -5.62 -3.99 26.82
C SER A 247 -5.80 -2.50 27.18
N SER A 248 -6.54 -1.72 26.39
CA SER A 248 -6.80 -0.30 26.70
C SER A 248 -7.86 -0.08 27.77
N LYS A 249 -8.72 -1.08 28.05
CA LYS A 249 -9.72 -1.03 29.13
C LYS A 249 -9.16 -1.36 30.52
N TYR A 250 -7.87 -1.70 30.61
CA TYR A 250 -7.18 -1.99 31.86
C TYR A 250 -5.89 -1.16 32.04
N SER A 251 -5.72 -0.09 31.27
CA SER A 251 -4.71 0.96 31.49
C SER A 251 -5.38 2.25 31.91
#